data_AF-A0A0K8RQ53-F1
#
_entry.id   AF-A0A0K8RQ53-F1
#
_cell.length_a   1.000
_cell.length_b   1.000
_cell.length_c   1.000
_cell.angle_alpha   90.00
_cell.angle_beta   90.00
_cell.angle_gamma   90.00
#
_symmetry.space_group_name_H-M   'P 1'
#
loop_
_entity.id
_entity.type
_entity.pdbx_description
1 polymer ?
#
loop_
_entity_poly.entity_id
_entity_poly.type
_entity_poly.pdbx_seq_one_letter_code
_entity_poly.pdbx_strand_id
1 'polypeptide(L)'
;VSHCDYTDDSMEDESASVEKESRCGGELHNTGYRMSVKGWFYDKRRGQCRQVIFGDNHWDNRRNQFQTSSDCRNTCRDKVPTYCFATSQENKRTKSYPMFTYNATQGVCVSISAENNSPKTNVFRSEKKCNETCRDPDLGPCGPSAVTSCGDKNGKTRFSFNADAQTCGRDPCGPFTTLEHCYERCGKFVQVKCNIQNTTSRICDTQETRYWYNLDLKKCVSMTGCEDDTTNFKTAEECWKTCSRGSRCLKDPVKGRFPLKLTSYYYYDVKHNTCNTTRLFWSRTSNKNLFKNLEDCIKVCKA
;
A
#
# COMPACT_ATOMS: atom_id res chain seq x y z
N VAL A 1 -60.55 17.54 10.22
CA VAL A 1 -59.76 16.40 9.70
C VAL A 1 -58.58 16.98 8.94
N SER A 2 -57.44 17.13 9.60
CA SER A 2 -56.18 17.59 9.00
C SER A 2 -55.30 16.37 8.79
N HIS A 3 -55.13 15.97 7.52
CA HIS A 3 -54.19 14.93 7.12
C HIS A 3 -52.77 15.48 7.22
N CYS A 4 -51.92 14.80 7.99
CA CYS A 4 -50.48 14.97 7.92
C CYS A 4 -49.96 13.91 6.95
N ASP A 5 -49.53 14.32 5.75
CA ASP A 5 -48.71 13.48 4.87
C ASP A 5 -47.31 13.40 5.48
N TYR A 6 -46.99 12.24 6.05
CA TYR A 6 -45.62 11.83 6.31
C TYR A 6 -45.07 11.25 5.01
N THR A 7 -44.28 12.04 4.28
CA THR A 7 -43.41 11.49 3.23
C THR A 7 -42.19 10.88 3.91
N ASP A 8 -42.05 9.56 3.74
CA ASP A 8 -40.97 8.74 4.27
C ASP A 8 -39.74 8.86 3.36
N ASP A 9 -38.86 9.84 3.63
CA ASP A 9 -37.59 10.05 2.92
C ASP A 9 -36.53 8.96 3.23
N SER A 10 -36.84 7.95 4.06
CA SER A 10 -35.86 6.94 4.48
C SER A 10 -35.66 5.80 3.47
N MET A 11 -36.62 5.57 2.56
CA MET A 11 -36.56 4.45 1.60
C MET A 11 -35.64 4.71 0.40
N GLU A 12 -35.49 5.97 -0.03
CA GLU A 12 -34.64 6.30 -1.19
C GLU A 12 -33.14 6.16 -0.86
N ASP A 13 -32.74 6.53 0.36
CA ASP A 13 -31.35 6.49 0.82
C ASP A 13 -30.87 5.04 1.03
N GLU A 14 -31.75 4.15 1.51
CA GLU A 14 -31.45 2.71 1.61
C GLU A 14 -31.30 2.07 0.22
N SER A 15 -32.21 2.32 -0.73
CA SER A 15 -32.11 1.76 -2.09
C SER A 15 -30.85 2.21 -2.81
N ALA A 16 -30.48 3.50 -2.70
CA ALA A 16 -29.25 4.04 -3.29
C ALA A 16 -27.98 3.45 -2.64
N SER A 17 -28.01 3.19 -1.33
CA SER A 17 -26.88 2.58 -0.61
C SER A 17 -26.66 1.10 -1.03
N VAL A 18 -27.74 0.35 -1.25
CA VAL A 18 -27.71 -1.05 -1.70
C VAL A 18 -27.20 -1.14 -3.14
N GLU A 19 -27.64 -0.25 -4.03
CA GLU A 19 -27.15 -0.19 -5.41
C GLU A 19 -25.66 0.18 -5.48
N LYS A 20 -25.19 1.16 -4.69
CA LYS A 20 -23.75 1.50 -4.59
C LYS A 20 -22.92 0.35 -4.04
N GLU A 21 -23.38 -0.32 -2.99
CA GLU A 21 -22.67 -1.46 -2.42
C GLU A 21 -22.57 -2.63 -3.41
N SER A 22 -23.63 -2.85 -4.20
CA SER A 22 -23.63 -3.85 -5.28
C SER A 22 -22.63 -3.49 -6.40
N ARG A 23 -22.56 -2.21 -6.80
CA ARG A 23 -21.62 -1.72 -7.82
C ARG A 23 -20.17 -1.85 -7.36
N CYS A 24 -19.85 -1.40 -6.15
CA CYS A 24 -18.50 -1.41 -5.59
C CYS A 24 -18.07 -2.78 -5.05
N GLY A 25 -19.01 -3.71 -4.90
CA GLY A 25 -18.76 -5.10 -4.53
C GLY A 25 -18.57 -6.05 -5.72
N GLY A 26 -18.87 -5.60 -6.94
CA GLY A 26 -18.82 -6.42 -8.15
C GLY A 26 -17.42 -6.95 -8.47
N GLU A 27 -17.35 -8.15 -9.02
CA GLU A 27 -16.11 -8.81 -9.44
C GLU A 27 -15.55 -8.21 -10.74
N LEU A 28 -14.24 -8.36 -10.94
CA LEU A 28 -13.59 -7.95 -12.18
C LEU A 28 -13.96 -8.94 -13.29
N HIS A 29 -14.85 -8.55 -14.18
CA HIS A 29 -15.25 -9.38 -15.30
C HIS A 29 -14.24 -9.25 -16.44
N ASN A 30 -13.40 -10.26 -16.60
CA ASN A 30 -12.45 -10.31 -17.72
C ASN A 30 -13.19 -10.86 -18.94
N THR A 31 -13.77 -9.96 -19.71
CA THR A 31 -14.45 -10.33 -20.94
C THR A 31 -13.38 -10.69 -21.98
N GLY A 32 -13.41 -11.90 -22.54
CA GLY A 32 -12.41 -12.43 -23.48
C GLY A 32 -12.37 -11.74 -24.87
N TYR A 33 -12.64 -10.44 -24.92
CA TYR A 33 -12.72 -9.61 -26.10
C TYR A 33 -11.36 -8.99 -26.47
N ARG A 34 -11.25 -8.57 -27.74
CA ARG A 34 -9.98 -8.21 -28.42
C ARG A 34 -9.56 -6.74 -28.26
N MET A 35 -10.15 -5.98 -27.34
CA MET A 35 -9.76 -4.58 -27.10
C MET A 35 -9.06 -4.44 -25.74
N SER A 36 -8.15 -3.48 -25.64
CA SER A 36 -7.45 -3.16 -24.39
C SER A 36 -7.79 -1.72 -23.97
N VAL A 37 -8.83 -1.57 -23.14
CA VAL A 37 -9.32 -0.26 -22.70
C VAL A 37 -8.90 -0.02 -21.25
N LYS A 38 -8.12 1.02 -20.99
CA LYS A 38 -7.73 1.40 -19.63
C LYS A 38 -8.93 1.98 -18.88
N GLY A 39 -9.12 1.52 -17.64
CA GLY A 39 -10.13 2.06 -16.73
C GLY A 39 -9.78 1.76 -15.27
N TRP A 40 -10.77 1.97 -14.40
CA TRP A 40 -10.63 1.86 -12.95
C TRP A 40 -11.61 0.84 -12.39
N PHE A 41 -11.12 0.02 -11.45
CA PHE A 41 -11.86 -0.97 -10.69
C PHE A 41 -11.70 -0.67 -9.19
N TYR A 42 -12.78 -0.74 -8.42
CA TYR A 42 -12.69 -0.58 -6.97
C TYR A 42 -12.39 -1.92 -6.29
N ASP A 43 -11.15 -2.05 -5.78
CA ASP A 43 -10.75 -3.15 -4.93
C ASP A 43 -11.26 -2.91 -3.50
N LYS A 44 -12.37 -3.57 -3.13
CA LYS A 44 -12.97 -3.50 -1.78
C LYS A 44 -12.02 -4.04 -0.70
N ARG A 45 -11.14 -5.01 -0.99
CA ARG A 45 -10.20 -5.57 -0.01
C ARG A 45 -9.13 -4.57 0.38
N ARG A 46 -8.63 -3.82 -0.59
CA ARG A 46 -7.64 -2.75 -0.37
C ARG A 46 -8.25 -1.37 -0.12
N GLY A 47 -9.53 -1.19 -0.46
CA GLY A 47 -10.19 0.10 -0.45
C GLY A 47 -9.59 1.06 -1.45
N GLN A 48 -9.24 0.58 -2.64
CA GLN A 48 -8.53 1.40 -3.61
C GLN A 48 -9.20 1.31 -4.97
N CYS A 49 -9.29 2.45 -5.64
CA CYS A 49 -9.54 2.48 -7.07
C CYS A 49 -8.23 2.15 -7.77
N ARG A 50 -8.20 1.02 -8.47
CA ARG A 50 -7.02 0.43 -9.12
C ARG A 50 -7.21 0.51 -10.63
N GLN A 51 -6.12 0.80 -11.33
CA GLN A 51 -6.15 0.84 -12.79
C GLN A 51 -6.08 -0.59 -13.34
N VAL A 52 -6.92 -0.89 -14.33
CA VAL A 52 -7.01 -2.20 -14.99
C VAL A 52 -7.22 -2.01 -16.49
N ILE A 53 -7.00 -3.07 -17.26
CA ILE A 53 -7.39 -3.17 -18.67
C ILE A 53 -8.70 -3.96 -18.76
N PHE A 54 -9.71 -3.36 -19.39
CA PHE A 54 -10.97 -3.99 -19.75
C PHE A 54 -10.93 -4.49 -21.20
N GLY A 55 -11.60 -5.63 -21.45
CA GLY A 55 -11.70 -6.27 -22.78
C GLY A 55 -12.65 -5.58 -23.75
N ASP A 56 -13.49 -4.68 -23.25
CA ASP A 56 -14.52 -3.97 -24.01
C ASP A 56 -14.61 -2.49 -23.61
N ASN A 57 -15.37 -1.72 -24.38
CA ASN A 57 -15.65 -0.31 -24.11
C ASN A 57 -17.09 -0.08 -23.60
N HIS A 58 -17.73 -1.11 -23.04
CA HIS A 58 -19.11 -1.06 -22.58
C HIS A 58 -19.20 -0.71 -21.08
N TRP A 59 -19.39 0.58 -20.81
CA TRP A 59 -19.47 1.13 -19.45
C TRP A 59 -20.89 1.04 -18.87
N ASP A 60 -21.22 -0.11 -18.28
CA ASP A 60 -22.40 -0.33 -17.42
C ASP A 60 -22.19 0.28 -16.02
N ASN A 61 -23.03 1.25 -15.66
CA ASN A 61 -23.01 1.94 -14.36
C ASN A 61 -23.43 1.06 -13.17
N ARG A 62 -23.90 -0.17 -13.39
CA ARG A 62 -24.16 -1.14 -12.31
C ARG A 62 -22.95 -2.01 -12.00
N ARG A 63 -21.92 -1.98 -12.85
CA ARG A 63 -20.71 -2.79 -12.69
C ARG A 63 -19.60 -2.00 -12.00
N ASN A 64 -18.67 -2.74 -11.41
CA ASN A 64 -17.45 -2.22 -10.79
C ASN A 64 -16.43 -1.78 -11.85
N GLN A 65 -16.82 -0.83 -12.69
CA GLN A 65 -16.00 -0.29 -13.77
C GLN A 65 -16.24 1.20 -13.89
N PHE A 66 -15.14 1.94 -14.05
CA PHE A 66 -15.14 3.39 -14.06
C PHE A 66 -14.14 3.91 -15.09
N GLN A 67 -14.52 4.94 -15.83
CA GLN A 67 -13.64 5.57 -16.82
C GLN A 67 -12.54 6.40 -16.14
N THR A 68 -12.87 7.06 -15.03
CA THR A 68 -11.93 7.92 -14.29
C THR A 68 -11.76 7.48 -12.84
N SER A 69 -10.59 7.79 -12.26
CA SER A 69 -10.34 7.56 -10.83
C SER A 69 -11.25 8.40 -9.94
N SER A 70 -11.64 9.59 -10.40
CA SER A 70 -12.57 10.48 -9.70
C SER A 70 -13.93 9.83 -9.55
N ASP A 71 -14.49 9.27 -10.63
CA ASP A 71 -15.81 8.62 -10.60
C ASP A 71 -15.80 7.39 -9.70
N CYS A 72 -14.74 6.58 -9.77
CA CYS A 72 -14.57 5.44 -8.87
C CYS A 72 -14.52 5.87 -7.40
N ARG A 73 -13.76 6.92 -7.07
CA ARG A 73 -13.63 7.41 -5.68
C ARG A 73 -14.93 8.04 -5.20
N ASN A 74 -15.57 8.87 -6.01
CA ASN A 74 -16.85 9.49 -5.66
C ASN A 74 -17.97 8.47 -5.47
N THR A 75 -17.89 7.32 -6.14
CA THR A 75 -18.91 6.27 -6.03
C THR A 75 -18.63 5.31 -4.87
N CYS A 76 -17.39 4.83 -4.74
CA CYS A 76 -17.03 3.75 -3.80
C CYS A 76 -16.30 4.22 -2.53
N ARG A 77 -15.93 5.51 -2.47
CA ARG A 77 -15.27 6.16 -1.33
C ARG A 77 -15.88 7.55 -1.09
N ASP A 78 -17.20 7.67 -1.27
CA ASP A 78 -17.95 8.94 -1.15
C ASP A 78 -17.77 9.65 0.21
N LYS A 79 -17.48 8.89 1.28
CA LYS A 79 -17.13 9.41 2.61
C LYS A 79 -15.81 10.20 2.66
N VAL A 80 -14.94 10.06 1.66
CA VAL A 80 -13.63 10.74 1.58
C VAL A 80 -13.66 11.76 0.44
N PRO A 81 -13.73 13.07 0.73
CA PRO A 81 -13.73 14.07 -0.32
C PRO A 81 -12.49 13.98 -1.22
N THR A 82 -12.67 14.15 -2.54
CA THR A 82 -11.57 14.02 -3.51
C THR A 82 -10.45 15.03 -3.30
N TYR A 83 -10.76 16.20 -2.74
CA TYR A 83 -9.75 17.20 -2.40
C TYR A 83 -8.79 16.75 -1.31
N CYS A 84 -9.11 15.73 -0.49
CA CYS A 84 -8.17 15.13 0.47
C CYS A 84 -6.93 14.52 -0.22
N PHE A 85 -7.00 14.24 -1.52
CA PHE A 85 -5.90 13.70 -2.31
C PHE A 85 -5.20 14.75 -3.18
N ALA A 86 -5.59 16.03 -3.05
CA ALA A 86 -4.94 17.12 -3.77
C ALA A 86 -3.62 17.49 -3.09
N THR A 87 -2.60 17.78 -3.89
CA THR A 87 -1.31 18.27 -3.40
C THR A 87 -1.49 19.69 -2.82
N SER A 88 -1.14 19.88 -1.55
CA SER A 88 -1.12 21.22 -0.95
C SER A 88 0.04 22.04 -1.49
N GLN A 89 -0.20 23.26 -1.96
CA GLN A 89 0.86 24.18 -2.36
C GLN A 89 1.57 24.75 -1.14
N GLU A 90 2.81 24.34 -0.90
CA GLU A 90 3.68 25.01 0.08
C GLU A 90 4.12 26.37 -0.48
N ASN A 91 3.53 27.45 0.03
CA ASN A 91 3.92 28.80 -0.37
C ASN A 91 5.07 29.30 0.53
N LYS A 92 6.26 29.50 -0.06
CA LYS A 92 7.44 30.15 0.57
C LYS A 92 7.28 31.68 0.71
N ARG A 93 6.09 32.15 1.12
CA ARG A 93 5.79 33.60 1.21
C ARG A 93 5.78 34.09 2.65
N THR A 94 5.88 35.40 2.80
CA THR A 94 6.17 36.15 4.04
C THR A 94 5.06 36.10 5.10
N LYS A 95 3.83 35.68 4.78
CA LYS A 95 2.72 35.52 5.72
C LYS A 95 2.17 34.10 5.63
N SER A 96 2.61 33.23 6.55
CA SER A 96 2.13 31.86 6.64
C SER A 96 1.66 31.55 8.05
N TYR A 97 0.59 30.77 8.16
CA TYR A 97 0.00 30.35 9.44
C TYR A 97 0.18 28.85 9.63
N PRO A 98 0.29 28.38 10.90
CA PRO A 98 0.29 26.95 11.19
C PRO A 98 -1.06 26.34 10.79
N MET A 99 -1.01 25.39 9.86
CA MET A 99 -2.15 24.71 9.26
C MET A 99 -1.84 23.21 9.18
N PHE A 100 -2.79 22.41 8.70
CA PHE A 100 -2.65 20.96 8.55
C PHE A 100 -3.04 20.53 7.14
N THR A 101 -2.35 19.53 6.59
CA THR A 101 -2.68 18.87 5.31
C THR A 101 -2.77 17.37 5.52
N TYR A 102 -3.65 16.69 4.78
CA TYR A 102 -3.74 15.24 4.82
C TYR A 102 -2.72 14.61 3.87
N ASN A 103 -1.83 13.79 4.40
CA ASN A 103 -0.92 12.96 3.62
C ASN A 103 -1.54 11.57 3.43
N ALA A 104 -2.20 11.36 2.28
CA ALA A 104 -2.87 10.10 1.96
C ALA A 104 -1.94 8.89 1.83
N THR A 105 -0.65 9.09 1.56
CA THR A 105 0.34 8.00 1.50
C THR A 105 0.70 7.51 2.90
N GLN A 106 0.69 8.41 3.90
CA GLN A 106 1.02 8.09 5.29
C GLN A 106 -0.22 7.81 6.14
N GLY A 107 -1.40 8.24 5.71
CA GLY A 107 -2.62 8.12 6.50
C GLY A 107 -2.64 9.04 7.72
N VAL A 108 -1.95 10.20 7.63
CA VAL A 108 -1.79 11.13 8.76
C VAL A 108 -1.98 12.58 8.30
N CYS A 109 -2.51 13.41 9.19
CA CYS A 109 -2.54 14.85 9.02
C CYS A 109 -1.24 15.44 9.54
N VAL A 110 -0.53 16.19 8.72
CA VAL A 110 0.77 16.78 9.07
C VAL A 110 0.69 18.30 9.11
N SER A 111 1.47 18.92 9.99
CA SER A 111 1.55 20.38 10.09
C SER A 111 2.26 20.97 8.87
N ILE A 112 1.68 22.03 8.32
CA ILE A 112 2.25 22.83 7.23
C ILE A 112 2.08 24.32 7.52
N SER A 113 2.76 25.15 6.74
CA SER A 113 2.58 26.60 6.75
C SER A 113 1.79 27.03 5.51
N ALA A 114 0.61 27.64 5.69
CA ALA A 114 -0.24 28.10 4.57
C ALA A 114 -0.91 29.46 4.85
N GLU A 115 -1.21 30.20 3.79
CA GLU A 115 -1.73 31.58 3.86
C GLU A 115 -3.27 31.60 4.05
N ASN A 116 -3.97 30.65 3.44
CA ASN A 116 -5.41 30.51 3.52
C ASN A 116 -5.85 29.04 3.55
N ASN A 117 -7.10 28.81 3.96
CA ASN A 117 -7.77 27.52 3.91
C ASN A 117 -9.02 27.62 3.03
N SER A 118 -8.83 27.76 1.72
CA SER A 118 -9.95 27.85 0.78
C SER A 118 -10.90 26.65 0.94
N PRO A 119 -12.22 26.85 0.81
CA PRO A 119 -13.17 25.74 0.84
C PRO A 119 -12.77 24.64 -0.16
N LYS A 120 -12.99 23.38 0.22
CA LYS A 120 -12.67 22.20 -0.63
C LYS A 120 -11.19 22.09 -1.03
N THR A 121 -10.28 22.47 -0.14
CA THR A 121 -8.83 22.24 -0.29
C THR A 121 -8.31 21.25 0.76
N ASN A 122 -7.15 20.65 0.49
CA ASN A 122 -6.42 19.82 1.44
C ASN A 122 -5.65 20.67 2.48
N VAL A 123 -6.27 21.73 3.01
CA VAL A 123 -5.64 22.64 3.97
C VAL A 123 -6.65 22.96 5.08
N PHE A 124 -6.28 22.65 6.31
CA PHE A 124 -7.16 22.69 7.46
C PHE A 124 -6.57 23.56 8.57
N ARG A 125 -7.41 24.32 9.26
CA ARG A 125 -7.01 25.14 10.42
C ARG A 125 -6.76 24.32 11.70
N SER A 126 -7.22 23.07 11.72
CA SER A 126 -7.17 22.21 12.90
C SER A 126 -6.89 20.78 12.46
N GLU A 127 -5.99 20.11 13.18
CA GLU A 127 -5.72 18.69 13.02
C GLU A 127 -6.99 17.86 13.18
N LYS A 128 -7.82 18.17 14.19
CA LYS A 128 -9.11 17.50 14.41
C LYS A 128 -9.99 17.58 13.17
N LYS A 129 -10.09 18.75 12.54
CA LYS A 129 -10.90 18.91 11.33
C LYS A 129 -10.32 18.14 10.14
N CYS A 130 -8.99 18.13 10.00
CA CYS A 130 -8.31 17.32 8.99
C CYS A 130 -8.58 15.82 9.21
N ASN A 131 -8.51 15.36 10.46
CA ASN A 131 -8.73 13.97 10.83
C ASN A 131 -10.16 13.52 10.51
N GLU A 132 -11.16 14.27 10.99
CA GLU A 132 -12.58 13.98 10.77
C GLU A 132 -12.98 14.06 9.28
N THR A 133 -12.35 14.95 8.51
CA THR A 133 -12.72 15.18 7.11
C THR A 133 -12.03 14.23 6.13
N CYS A 134 -10.75 13.91 6.39
CA CYS A 134 -9.92 13.17 5.43
C CYS A 134 -9.35 11.88 6.03
N ARG A 135 -8.62 11.97 7.15
CA ARG A 135 -7.88 10.82 7.69
C ARG A 135 -8.78 9.67 8.07
N ASP A 136 -9.73 9.89 8.98
CA ASP A 136 -10.52 8.82 9.56
C ASP A 136 -11.44 8.16 8.51
N PRO A 137 -12.09 8.93 7.60
CA PRO A 137 -12.77 8.35 6.45
C PRO A 137 -11.85 7.56 5.50
N ASP A 138 -10.62 8.04 5.25
CA ASP A 138 -9.69 7.38 4.33
C ASP A 138 -9.11 6.08 4.91
N LEU A 139 -8.79 6.09 6.21
CA LEU A 139 -8.42 4.92 7.00
C LEU A 139 -9.57 3.91 7.04
N GLY A 140 -10.82 4.36 7.21
CA GLY A 140 -12.01 3.52 7.28
C GLY A 140 -11.85 2.43 8.35
N PRO A 141 -11.89 1.12 8.02
CA PRO A 141 -11.69 0.04 9.00
C PRO A 141 -10.27 0.00 9.60
N CYS A 142 -9.32 0.74 9.03
CA CYS A 142 -7.98 0.89 9.61
C CYS A 142 -7.92 2.02 10.66
N GLY A 143 -8.98 2.83 10.76
CA GLY A 143 -9.03 3.99 11.64
C GLY A 143 -9.27 3.61 13.11
N PRO A 144 -9.00 4.54 14.04
CA PRO A 144 -9.33 4.34 15.44
C PRO A 144 -10.84 4.12 15.58
N SER A 145 -11.23 2.95 16.12
CA SER A 145 -12.62 2.67 16.46
C SER A 145 -12.91 3.22 17.86
N ALA A 146 -13.94 4.04 18.01
CA ALA A 146 -14.45 4.41 19.33
C ALA A 146 -15.15 3.19 19.94
N VAL A 147 -14.40 2.28 20.58
CA VAL A 147 -14.99 1.09 21.21
C VAL A 147 -15.05 1.27 22.71
N THR A 148 -16.26 1.46 23.24
CA THR A 148 -16.51 1.64 24.69
C THR A 148 -16.68 0.32 25.43
N SER A 149 -17.07 -0.76 24.73
CA SER A 149 -17.07 -2.12 25.28
C SER A 149 -17.10 -3.14 24.14
N CYS A 150 -16.04 -3.93 24.00
CA CYS A 150 -15.97 -4.97 22.99
C CYS A 150 -16.69 -6.19 23.55
N GLY A 151 -17.97 -6.36 23.20
CA GLY A 151 -18.78 -7.49 23.67
C GLY A 151 -18.09 -8.83 23.44
N ASP A 152 -18.45 -9.85 24.22
CA ASP A 152 -17.81 -11.17 24.25
C ASP A 152 -17.78 -11.84 22.87
N LYS A 153 -16.77 -11.50 22.06
CA LYS A 153 -16.51 -12.09 20.75
C LYS A 153 -15.81 -13.44 20.94
N ASN A 154 -16.45 -14.38 21.64
CA ASN A 154 -16.24 -15.83 21.60
C ASN A 154 -14.81 -16.29 21.20
N GLY A 155 -13.78 -15.82 21.91
CA GLY A 155 -12.38 -16.27 21.76
C GLY A 155 -11.75 -16.19 20.36
N LYS A 156 -12.36 -15.52 19.36
CA LYS A 156 -11.79 -15.46 18.00
C LYS A 156 -10.72 -14.38 17.94
N THR A 157 -9.49 -14.77 17.59
CA THR A 157 -8.39 -13.82 17.34
C THR A 157 -8.79 -12.84 16.24
N ARG A 158 -8.77 -11.55 16.55
CA ARG A 158 -9.01 -10.47 15.59
C ARG A 158 -7.80 -9.54 15.50
N PHE A 159 -7.78 -8.70 14.48
CA PHE A 159 -6.66 -7.82 14.17
C PHE A 159 -7.14 -6.42 13.82
N SER A 160 -6.32 -5.43 14.16
CA SER A 160 -6.53 -4.02 13.79
C SER A 160 -5.21 -3.37 13.38
N PHE A 161 -5.33 -2.27 12.65
CA PHE A 161 -4.21 -1.44 12.29
C PHE A 161 -4.00 -0.37 13.36
N ASN A 162 -2.78 -0.28 13.88
CA ASN A 162 -2.38 0.82 14.73
C ASN A 162 -1.70 1.88 13.87
N ALA A 163 -2.33 3.04 13.73
CA ALA A 163 -1.83 4.14 12.90
C ALA A 163 -0.55 4.78 13.45
N ASP A 164 -0.35 4.80 14.77
CA ASP A 164 0.85 5.39 15.38
C ASP A 164 2.05 4.44 15.26
N ALA A 165 1.82 3.16 15.54
CA ALA A 165 2.82 2.10 15.40
C ALA A 165 3.01 1.64 13.94
N GLN A 166 2.16 2.09 13.01
CA GLN A 166 2.21 1.78 11.59
C GLN A 166 2.28 0.25 11.34
N THR A 167 1.46 -0.51 12.05
CA THR A 167 1.48 -1.97 12.00
C THR A 167 0.13 -2.59 12.30
N CYS A 168 -0.14 -3.75 11.71
CA CYS A 168 -1.25 -4.60 12.11
C CYS A 168 -0.86 -5.47 13.30
N GLY A 169 -1.76 -5.61 14.26
CA GLY A 169 -1.55 -6.40 15.47
C GLY A 169 -2.82 -7.10 15.91
N ARG A 170 -2.69 -8.01 16.88
CA ARG A 170 -3.86 -8.61 17.53
C ARG A 170 -4.62 -7.53 18.29
N ASP A 171 -5.92 -7.52 18.10
CA ASP A 171 -6.84 -6.62 18.79
C ASP A 171 -8.19 -7.35 18.91
N PRO A 172 -8.66 -7.67 20.13
CA PRO A 172 -9.95 -8.35 20.33
C PRO A 172 -11.13 -7.65 19.65
N CYS A 173 -11.04 -6.34 19.51
CA CYS A 173 -12.08 -5.48 18.95
C CYS A 173 -11.91 -5.27 17.45
N GLY A 174 -10.78 -5.71 16.89
CA GLY A 174 -10.36 -5.41 15.53
C GLY A 174 -11.34 -5.88 14.45
N PRO A 175 -11.46 -5.14 13.33
CA PRO A 175 -12.39 -5.48 12.27
C PRO A 175 -11.90 -6.65 11.41
N PHE A 176 -10.60 -6.97 11.43
CA PHE A 176 -10.02 -8.00 10.57
C PHE A 176 -9.97 -9.37 11.26
N THR A 177 -10.23 -10.42 10.49
CA THR A 177 -10.22 -11.81 10.96
C THR A 177 -8.83 -12.47 10.90
N THR A 178 -7.94 -11.94 10.06
CA THR A 178 -6.57 -12.43 9.89
C THR A 178 -5.59 -11.25 9.81
N LEU A 179 -4.32 -11.51 10.15
CA LEU A 179 -3.25 -10.53 10.01
C LEU A 179 -3.06 -10.13 8.53
N GLU A 180 -3.18 -11.10 7.62
CA GLU A 180 -3.09 -10.89 6.18
C GLU A 180 -4.14 -9.90 5.67
N HIS A 181 -5.42 -10.07 6.02
CA HIS A 181 -6.47 -9.13 5.59
C HIS A 181 -6.28 -7.73 6.18
N CYS A 182 -5.72 -7.62 7.39
CA CYS A 182 -5.35 -6.32 7.95
C CYS A 182 -4.27 -5.64 7.11
N TYR A 183 -3.17 -6.33 6.79
CA TYR A 183 -2.11 -5.75 5.96
C TYR A 183 -2.53 -5.56 4.49
N GLU A 184 -3.41 -6.39 3.94
CA GLU A 184 -3.98 -6.20 2.60
C GLU A 184 -4.76 -4.88 2.54
N ARG A 185 -5.56 -4.57 3.57
CA ARG A 185 -6.36 -3.34 3.62
C ARG A 185 -5.55 -2.11 4.05
N CYS A 186 -4.74 -2.24 5.09
CA CYS A 186 -4.11 -1.13 5.80
C CYS A 186 -2.62 -0.97 5.51
N GLY A 187 -1.98 -1.97 4.88
CA GLY A 187 -0.55 -1.96 4.57
C GLY A 187 -0.11 -0.80 3.69
N LYS A 188 -1.03 -0.18 2.93
CA LYS A 188 -0.73 1.01 2.14
C LYS A 188 -0.26 2.22 2.97
N PHE A 189 -0.63 2.26 4.26
CA PHE A 189 -0.23 3.33 5.15
C PHE A 189 1.14 3.07 5.78
N VAL A 190 1.58 1.81 5.86
CA VAL A 190 2.82 1.39 6.54
C VAL A 190 4.06 1.90 5.80
N GLN A 191 4.83 2.76 6.46
CA GLN A 191 6.06 3.30 5.88
C GLN A 191 7.21 2.29 5.83
N VAL A 192 7.37 1.46 6.87
CA VAL A 192 8.43 0.45 6.96
C VAL A 192 7.85 -0.95 6.77
N LYS A 193 7.98 -1.46 5.55
CA LYS A 193 7.28 -2.66 5.06
C LYS A 193 7.91 -3.99 5.49
N CYS A 194 8.85 -3.97 6.44
CA CYS A 194 9.66 -5.14 6.79
C CYS A 194 8.91 -6.24 7.55
N ASN A 195 7.78 -5.88 8.16
CA ASN A 195 6.91 -6.81 8.89
C ASN A 195 5.65 -7.18 8.10
N ILE A 196 5.53 -6.68 6.85
CA ILE A 196 4.44 -7.05 5.96
C ILE A 196 4.81 -8.37 5.29
N GLN A 197 3.93 -9.36 5.41
CA GLN A 197 4.09 -10.65 4.74
C GLN A 197 4.01 -10.49 3.21
N ASN A 198 4.22 -11.57 2.46
CA ASN A 198 4.06 -11.62 1.00
C ASN A 198 2.65 -11.17 0.58
N THR A 199 2.48 -9.87 0.39
CA THR A 199 1.20 -9.22 0.12
C THR A 199 1.34 -8.46 -1.19
N THR A 200 0.45 -8.75 -2.14
CA THR A 200 0.33 -7.93 -3.34
C THR A 200 -1.11 -7.83 -3.82
N SER A 201 -1.40 -6.78 -4.58
CA SER A 201 -2.70 -6.60 -5.21
C SER A 201 -2.92 -7.74 -6.20
N ARG A 202 -4.14 -8.26 -6.21
CA ARG A 202 -4.59 -9.19 -7.25
C ARG A 202 -5.05 -8.44 -8.51
N ILE A 203 -5.19 -7.12 -8.40
CA ILE A 203 -5.82 -6.25 -9.40
C ILE A 203 -4.82 -5.15 -9.80
N CYS A 204 -4.39 -5.19 -11.06
CA CYS A 204 -3.55 -4.18 -11.70
C CYS A 204 -3.52 -4.34 -13.23
N ASP A 205 -3.06 -3.29 -13.90
CA ASP A 205 -2.72 -3.25 -15.33
C ASP A 205 -1.44 -4.04 -15.62
N THR A 206 -0.36 -3.76 -14.86
CA THR A 206 0.98 -4.33 -15.07
C THR A 206 1.45 -5.17 -13.88
N GLN A 207 1.91 -6.39 -14.16
CA GLN A 207 2.66 -7.22 -13.21
C GLN A 207 4.17 -7.11 -13.44
N GLU A 208 4.94 -7.12 -12.36
CA GLU A 208 6.39 -7.09 -12.37
C GLU A 208 6.99 -7.89 -11.20
N THR A 209 8.32 -8.05 -11.21
CA THR A 209 9.04 -8.62 -10.08
C THR A 209 9.09 -7.60 -8.93
N ARG A 210 8.60 -8.02 -7.77
CA ARG A 210 8.59 -7.26 -6.51
C ARG A 210 9.38 -8.00 -5.45
N TYR A 211 9.68 -7.32 -4.35
CA TYR A 211 10.45 -7.87 -3.25
C TYR A 211 9.79 -7.58 -1.90
N TRP A 212 9.87 -8.55 -0.99
CA TRP A 212 9.42 -8.40 0.38
C TRP A 212 10.44 -9.01 1.34
N TYR A 213 10.42 -8.59 2.61
CA TYR A 213 11.34 -9.11 3.61
C TYR A 213 10.72 -10.28 4.34
N ASN A 214 11.29 -11.48 4.16
CA ASN A 214 10.88 -12.66 4.88
C ASN A 214 11.60 -12.71 6.24
N LEU A 215 10.84 -12.55 7.32
CA LEU A 215 11.36 -12.55 8.70
C LEU A 215 11.93 -13.91 9.12
N ASP A 216 11.34 -15.01 8.67
CA ASP A 216 11.78 -16.37 9.00
C ASP A 216 13.13 -16.68 8.36
N LEU A 217 13.29 -16.29 7.09
CA LEU A 217 14.55 -16.42 6.35
C LEU A 217 15.55 -15.30 6.63
N LYS A 218 15.11 -14.23 7.30
CA LYS A 218 15.85 -12.98 7.52
C LYS A 218 16.44 -12.40 6.23
N LYS A 219 15.68 -12.51 5.13
CA LYS A 219 16.17 -12.26 3.76
C LYS A 219 15.07 -11.63 2.89
N CYS A 220 15.48 -10.76 1.98
CA CYS A 220 14.59 -10.27 0.91
C CYS A 220 14.29 -11.38 -0.10
N VAL A 221 13.04 -11.55 -0.49
CA VAL A 221 12.58 -12.58 -1.43
C VAL A 221 11.77 -11.93 -2.55
N SER A 222 11.96 -12.42 -3.78
CA SER A 222 11.23 -12.00 -4.97
C SER A 222 9.85 -12.65 -5.06
N MET A 223 8.94 -11.92 -5.69
CA MET A 223 7.56 -12.35 -5.96
C MET A 223 7.05 -11.67 -7.22
N THR A 224 6.04 -12.22 -7.87
CA THR A 224 5.28 -11.50 -8.89
C THR A 224 4.23 -10.64 -8.19
N GLY A 225 4.18 -9.34 -8.52
CA GLY A 225 3.22 -8.42 -7.94
C GLY A 225 2.91 -7.24 -8.86
N CYS A 226 2.01 -6.37 -8.44
CA CYS A 226 1.59 -5.22 -9.25
C CYS A 226 2.59 -4.06 -9.18
N GLU A 227 2.82 -3.37 -10.30
CA GLU A 227 3.76 -2.24 -10.43
C GLU A 227 3.43 -1.03 -9.52
N ASP A 228 2.14 -0.82 -9.29
CA ASP A 228 1.56 0.26 -8.48
C ASP A 228 1.22 -0.21 -7.05
N ASP A 229 1.75 -1.36 -6.63
CA ASP A 229 1.64 -1.82 -5.25
C ASP A 229 2.51 -1.01 -4.29
N THR A 230 1.99 -0.72 -3.10
CA THR A 230 2.69 0.03 -2.06
C THR A 230 3.06 -0.83 -0.85
N THR A 231 2.67 -2.10 -0.81
CA THR A 231 2.89 -3.01 0.33
C THR A 231 4.19 -3.81 0.27
N ASN A 232 4.93 -3.70 -0.84
CA ASN A 232 6.22 -4.35 -1.09
C ASN A 232 7.24 -3.35 -1.68
N PHE A 233 8.43 -3.84 -2.03
CA PHE A 233 9.56 -3.06 -2.57
C PHE A 233 9.72 -3.28 -4.07
N LYS A 234 10.09 -2.22 -4.80
CA LYS A 234 10.33 -2.29 -6.25
C LYS A 234 11.61 -3.05 -6.57
N THR A 235 12.64 -2.93 -5.72
CA THR A 235 13.97 -3.52 -5.97
C THR A 235 14.49 -4.28 -4.75
N ALA A 236 15.36 -5.27 -5.01
CA ALA A 236 16.06 -5.99 -3.95
C ALA A 236 16.91 -5.03 -3.09
N GLU A 237 17.54 -4.04 -3.72
CA GLU A 237 18.32 -3.01 -3.03
C GLU A 237 17.50 -2.22 -2.01
N GLU A 238 16.31 -1.77 -2.40
CA GLU A 238 15.40 -1.05 -1.51
C GLU A 238 14.98 -1.93 -0.32
N CYS A 239 14.65 -3.20 -0.58
CA CYS A 239 14.30 -4.15 0.48
C CYS A 239 15.47 -4.35 1.46
N TRP A 240 16.67 -4.64 0.97
CA TRP A 240 17.83 -4.90 1.82
C TRP A 240 18.21 -3.66 2.65
N LYS A 241 18.24 -2.47 2.03
CA LYS A 241 18.55 -1.20 2.70
C LYS A 241 17.51 -0.80 3.74
N THR A 242 16.26 -1.20 3.55
CA THR A 242 15.18 -0.88 4.49
C THR A 242 15.17 -1.87 5.66
N CYS A 243 15.27 -3.17 5.37
CA CYS A 243 14.98 -4.22 6.35
C CYS A 243 16.20 -4.94 6.93
N SER A 244 17.37 -4.82 6.31
CA SER A 244 18.58 -5.49 6.80
C SER A 244 19.85 -4.73 6.42
N ARG A 245 19.98 -3.50 6.92
CA ARG A 245 21.13 -2.59 6.67
C ARG A 245 22.50 -3.20 6.99
N GLY A 246 22.55 -4.09 7.98
CA GLY A 246 23.77 -4.81 8.38
C GLY A 246 24.10 -6.04 7.53
N SER A 247 23.28 -6.37 6.52
CA SER A 247 23.48 -7.57 5.70
C SER A 247 24.81 -7.53 4.95
N ARG A 248 25.52 -8.66 4.92
CA ARG A 248 26.72 -8.82 4.09
C ARG A 248 26.44 -8.65 2.60
N CYS A 249 25.18 -8.77 2.18
CA CYS A 249 24.73 -8.58 0.80
C CYS A 249 24.73 -7.10 0.36
N LEU A 250 24.75 -6.16 1.31
CA LEU A 250 24.88 -4.72 1.04
C LEU A 250 26.32 -4.22 1.03
N LYS A 251 27.28 -5.06 1.44
CA LYS A 251 28.69 -4.66 1.46
C LYS A 251 29.25 -4.58 0.04
N ASP A 252 30.21 -3.69 -0.14
CA ASP A 252 30.91 -3.55 -1.40
C ASP A 252 31.52 -4.90 -1.83
N PRO A 253 31.29 -5.31 -3.09
CA PRO A 253 31.82 -6.56 -3.60
C PRO A 253 33.35 -6.50 -3.67
N VAL A 254 34.00 -7.55 -3.21
CA VAL A 254 35.46 -7.67 -3.30
C VAL A 254 35.82 -8.06 -4.73
N LYS A 255 36.38 -7.13 -5.50
CA LYS A 255 36.80 -7.35 -6.89
C LYS A 255 38.32 -7.47 -7.00
N GLY A 256 38.81 -8.48 -7.73
CA GLY A 256 40.24 -8.67 -7.97
C GLY A 256 40.83 -7.67 -8.96
N ARG A 257 42.14 -7.40 -8.85
CA ARG A 257 42.84 -6.36 -9.61
C ARG A 257 43.93 -6.88 -10.59
N PHE A 258 44.34 -8.16 -10.56
CA PHE A 258 45.49 -8.67 -11.34
C PHE A 258 45.40 -10.18 -11.69
N PRO A 259 46.11 -10.69 -12.73
CA PRO A 259 45.69 -11.90 -13.46
C PRO A 259 46.38 -13.25 -13.13
N LEU A 260 47.32 -13.37 -12.19
CA LEU A 260 48.07 -14.64 -12.02
C LEU A 260 47.82 -15.33 -10.66
N LYS A 261 47.40 -16.61 -10.72
CA LYS A 261 47.06 -17.55 -9.60
C LYS A 261 45.83 -17.17 -8.75
N LEU A 262 44.70 -16.88 -9.39
CA LEU A 262 43.47 -16.50 -8.69
C LEU A 262 42.45 -17.65 -8.59
N THR A 263 41.88 -17.84 -7.40
CA THR A 263 40.70 -18.69 -7.17
C THR A 263 39.44 -17.93 -7.57
N SER A 264 38.48 -18.64 -8.17
CA SER A 264 37.17 -18.05 -8.49
C SER A 264 36.27 -18.00 -7.25
N TYR A 265 35.60 -16.86 -7.08
CA TYR A 265 34.60 -16.61 -6.04
C TYR A 265 33.37 -15.94 -6.67
N TYR A 266 32.29 -15.84 -5.90
CA TYR A 266 31.06 -15.16 -6.30
C TYR A 266 30.77 -14.01 -5.34
N TYR A 267 30.16 -12.94 -5.83
CA TYR A 267 29.65 -11.85 -5.00
C TYR A 267 28.25 -11.46 -5.49
N TYR A 268 27.44 -10.92 -4.60
CA TYR A 268 26.10 -10.46 -4.92
C TYR A 268 26.13 -9.00 -5.37
N ASP A 269 25.58 -8.73 -6.55
CA ASP A 269 25.29 -7.39 -7.03
C ASP A 269 23.85 -7.03 -6.66
N VAL A 270 23.71 -6.20 -5.63
CA VAL A 270 22.41 -5.81 -5.09
C VAL A 270 21.59 -4.95 -6.05
N LYS A 271 22.22 -4.20 -6.96
CA LYS A 271 21.52 -3.34 -7.92
C LYS A 271 20.79 -4.16 -8.98
N HIS A 272 21.42 -5.25 -9.41
CA HIS A 272 20.89 -6.14 -10.44
C HIS A 272 20.23 -7.40 -9.88
N ASN A 273 20.31 -7.62 -8.56
CA ASN A 273 19.87 -8.84 -7.90
C ASN A 273 20.50 -10.12 -8.52
N THR A 274 21.80 -10.08 -8.81
CA THR A 274 22.54 -11.18 -9.46
C THR A 274 23.78 -11.58 -8.66
N CYS A 275 24.20 -12.84 -8.81
CA CYS A 275 25.45 -13.33 -8.26
C CYS A 275 26.49 -13.42 -9.39
N ASN A 276 27.49 -12.54 -9.33
CA ASN A 276 28.53 -12.42 -10.34
C ASN A 276 29.84 -13.02 -9.86
N THR A 277 30.69 -13.42 -10.81
CA THR A 277 31.98 -14.05 -10.52
C THR A 277 33.09 -13.01 -10.34
N THR A 278 34.05 -13.30 -9.48
CA THR A 278 35.30 -12.56 -9.34
C THR A 278 36.45 -13.54 -9.13
N ARG A 279 37.68 -13.08 -9.37
CA ARG A 279 38.88 -13.89 -9.19
C ARG A 279 39.84 -13.19 -8.24
N LEU A 280 40.22 -13.88 -7.17
CA LEU A 280 41.00 -13.32 -6.06
C LEU A 280 42.08 -14.31 -5.61
N PHE A 281 43.15 -13.81 -4.97
CA PHE A 281 43.98 -14.66 -4.13
C PHE A 281 43.14 -15.26 -2.99
N TRP A 282 43.64 -16.33 -2.38
CA TRP A 282 42.97 -16.98 -1.27
C TRP A 282 42.47 -15.95 -0.25
N SER A 283 41.14 -15.88 -0.08
CA SER A 283 40.47 -14.83 0.65
C SER A 283 39.46 -15.42 1.61
N ARG A 284 39.47 -14.95 2.86
CA ARG A 284 38.41 -15.27 3.81
C ARG A 284 37.10 -14.65 3.34
N THR A 285 36.05 -15.45 3.30
CA THR A 285 34.69 -15.08 2.85
C THR A 285 33.80 -14.57 3.98
N SER A 286 34.11 -14.92 5.23
CA SER A 286 33.26 -14.59 6.39
C SER A 286 32.94 -13.11 6.47
N ASN A 287 31.65 -12.79 6.65
CA ASN A 287 31.12 -11.42 6.77
C ASN A 287 31.42 -10.47 5.60
N LYS A 288 31.86 -10.98 4.43
CA LYS A 288 32.07 -10.18 3.21
C LYS A 288 31.01 -10.48 2.17
N ASN A 289 30.81 -9.60 1.20
CA ASN A 289 30.04 -9.95 0.01
C ASN A 289 30.90 -10.83 -0.92
N LEU A 290 31.17 -12.07 -0.50
CA LEU A 290 32.04 -13.01 -1.17
C LEU A 290 31.72 -14.47 -0.78
N PHE A 291 31.55 -15.34 -1.76
CA PHE A 291 31.08 -16.72 -1.63
C PHE A 291 31.96 -17.67 -2.43
N LYS A 292 32.12 -18.91 -1.94
CA LYS A 292 32.96 -19.92 -2.60
C LYS A 292 32.29 -20.53 -3.83
N ASN A 293 30.97 -20.67 -3.78
CA ASN A 293 30.16 -21.23 -4.85
C ASN A 293 28.95 -20.33 -5.14
N LEU A 294 28.34 -20.53 -6.30
CA LEU A 294 27.19 -19.75 -6.77
C LEU A 294 25.95 -20.00 -5.89
N GLU A 295 25.76 -21.24 -5.46
CA GLU A 295 24.59 -21.67 -4.68
C GLU A 295 24.52 -20.93 -3.33
N ASP A 296 25.64 -20.81 -2.62
CA ASP A 296 25.73 -20.05 -1.36
C ASP A 296 25.38 -18.58 -1.58
N CYS A 297 25.86 -17.97 -2.67
CA CYS A 297 25.53 -16.59 -3.01
C CYS A 297 24.03 -16.42 -3.24
N ILE A 298 23.42 -17.33 -4.01
CA ILE A 298 21.98 -17.30 -4.31
C ILE A 298 21.17 -17.51 -3.03
N LYS A 299 21.51 -18.55 -2.27
CA LYS A 299 20.82 -18.91 -1.03
C LYS A 299 20.86 -17.77 -0.01
N VAL A 300 21.99 -17.13 0.17
CA VAL A 300 22.15 -16.08 1.19
C VAL A 300 21.67 -14.71 0.71
N CYS A 301 21.98 -14.31 -0.52
CA CYS A 301 21.82 -12.90 -0.94
C CYS A 301 20.86 -12.65 -2.09
N LYS A 302 20.69 -13.58 -3.04
CA LYS A 302 19.80 -13.35 -4.19
C LYS A 302 18.34 -13.33 -3.71
N ALA A 303 17.68 -12.19 -3.86
CA ALA A 303 16.29 -12.04 -3.48
C ALA A 303 15.36 -12.70 -4.50
#